data_AF-A0A8T6DPF8-F1
#
_entry.id   AF-A0A8T6DPF8-F1
#
_cell.length_a   1.000
_cell.length_b   1.000
_cell.length_c   1.000
_cell.angle_alpha   90.00
_cell.angle_beta   90.00
_cell.angle_gamma   90.00
#
_symmetry.space_group_name_H-M   'P 1'
#
loop_
_entity.id
_entity.type
_entity.pdbx_description
1 polymer ?
#
loop_
_entity_poly.entity_id
_entity_poly.type
_entity_poly.pdbx_seq_one_letter_code
_entity_poly.pdbx_strand_id
1 'polypeptide(L)' 'MLTQEMNDRVTRVGPGTPMGDLMRRYWHPIAGSVQLDADNPTREIRLLGEDLVLYRDASGTVG' A
#
# COMPACT_ATOMS: atom_id res chain seq x y z
N MET A 1 18.16 15.90 17.73
CA MET A 1 16.96 15.18 17.24
C MET A 1 16.07 16.18 16.50
N LEU A 2 15.23 15.70 15.58
CA LEU A 2 14.23 16.53 14.88
C LEU A 2 13.16 17.06 15.86
N THR A 3 12.50 18.16 15.52
CA THR A 3 11.28 18.59 16.23
C THR A 3 10.14 17.62 15.93
N GLN A 4 9.12 17.59 16.80
CA GLN A 4 7.93 16.76 16.57
C GLN A 4 7.26 17.09 15.23
N GLU A 5 7.12 18.38 14.91
CA GLU A 5 6.53 18.83 13.64
C GLU A 5 7.31 18.31 12.42
N MET A 6 8.65 18.40 12.46
CA MET A 6 9.49 17.88 11.38
C MET A 6 9.35 16.37 11.25
N ASN A 7 9.27 15.65 12.37
CA ASN A 7 9.11 14.21 12.37
C ASN A 7 7.74 13.80 11.80
N ASP A 8 6.66 14.44 12.23
CA ASP A 8 5.32 14.16 11.70
C ASP A 8 5.24 14.45 10.19
N ARG A 9 5.89 15.51 9.71
CA ARG A 9 5.92 15.86 8.28
C ARG A 9 6.52 14.76 7.39
N VAL A 10 7.54 14.04 7.87
CA VAL A 10 8.27 13.03 7.07
C VAL A 10 7.91 11.58 7.39
N THR A 11 7.17 11.32 8.48
CA THR A 11 6.82 9.95 8.91
C THR A 11 5.34 9.61 8.81
N ARG A 12 4.44 10.60 8.77
CA ARG A 12 3.01 10.35 8.54
C ARG A 12 2.78 10.15 7.05
N VAL A 13 2.26 8.99 6.69
CA VAL A 13 2.10 8.55 5.28
C VAL A 13 0.64 8.34 4.85
N GLY A 14 -0.30 8.66 5.74
CA GLY A 14 -1.73 8.57 5.47
C GLY A 14 -2.22 9.55 4.39
N PRO A 15 -3.49 9.46 3.98
CA PRO A 15 -4.08 10.39 3.03
C PRO A 15 -3.92 11.86 3.46
N GLY A 16 -3.56 12.75 2.52
CA GLY A 16 -3.42 14.19 2.76
C GLY A 16 -2.17 14.60 3.56
N THR A 17 -1.26 13.67 3.85
CA THR A 17 0.03 13.97 4.49
C THR A 17 1.10 14.26 3.43
N PRO A 18 2.05 15.18 3.69
CA PRO A 18 3.10 15.49 2.70
C PRO A 18 3.91 14.26 2.26
N MET A 19 4.25 13.38 3.20
CA MET A 19 4.97 12.14 2.87
C MET A 19 4.05 11.12 2.19
N GLY A 20 2.79 11.02 2.58
CA GLY A 20 1.80 10.16 1.91
C GLY A 20 1.60 10.54 0.43
N ASP A 21 1.52 11.83 0.13
CA ASP A 21 1.40 12.34 -1.25
C ASP A 21 2.68 12.11 -2.06
N LEU A 22 3.84 12.16 -1.41
CA LEU A 22 5.11 11.83 -2.05
C LEU A 22 5.17 10.33 -2.39
N MET A 23 4.85 9.46 -1.43
CA MET A 23 4.94 8.00 -1.62
C MET A 23 4.00 7.51 -2.72
N ARG A 24 2.77 8.06 -2.83
CA ARG A 24 1.80 7.69 -3.88
C ARG A 24 2.29 7.92 -5.32
N ARG A 25 3.40 8.62 -5.51
CA ARG A 25 4.05 8.80 -6.82
C ARG A 25 4.95 7.63 -7.22
N TYR A 26 5.12 6.64 -6.34
CA TYR A 26 5.99 5.49 -6.54
C TYR A 26 5.24 4.17 -6.43
N TRP A 27 5.72 3.18 -7.18
CA TRP A 27 5.26 1.80 -7.07
C TRP A 27 5.77 1.15 -5.79
N HIS A 28 4.89 0.39 -5.13
CA HIS A 28 5.21 -0.35 -3.92
C HIS A 28 4.99 -1.86 -4.16
N PRO A 29 5.98 -2.72 -3.89
CA PRO A 29 5.75 -4.16 -3.83
C PRO A 29 4.98 -4.50 -2.55
N ILE A 30 3.77 -5.07 -2.68
CA ILE A 30 2.90 -5.34 -1.52
C ILE A 30 2.80 -6.82 -1.17
N ALA A 31 2.81 -7.69 -2.19
CA ALA A 31 2.73 -9.13 -2.00
C ALA A 31 3.44 -9.85 -3.16
N GLY A 32 3.86 -11.10 -2.90
CA GLY A 32 4.28 -12.00 -3.96
C GLY A 32 3.07 -12.56 -4.72
N SER A 33 3.18 -12.68 -6.04
CA SER A 33 2.11 -13.21 -6.90
C SER A 33 1.60 -14.60 -6.44
N VAL A 34 2.48 -15.43 -5.88
CA VAL A 34 2.16 -16.76 -5.33
C VAL A 34 1.24 -16.74 -4.10
N GLN A 35 1.02 -15.57 -3.48
CA GLN A 35 0.13 -15.42 -2.34
C GLN A 35 -1.35 -15.21 -2.76
N LEU A 36 -1.60 -15.12 -4.07
CA LEU A 36 -2.94 -15.08 -4.66
C LEU A 36 -3.03 -16.25 -5.64
N ASP A 37 -3.84 -17.25 -5.30
CA ASP A 37 -4.03 -18.47 -6.08
C ASP A 37 -5.52 -18.72 -6.38
N ALA A 38 -5.84 -19.85 -7.00
CA ALA A 38 -7.21 -20.15 -7.40
C ALA A 38 -8.16 -20.35 -6.20
N ASP A 39 -7.65 -20.83 -5.07
CA ASP A 39 -8.43 -21.07 -3.86
C ASP A 39 -8.55 -19.79 -3.02
N ASN A 40 -7.55 -18.92 -3.09
CA ASN A 40 -7.46 -17.65 -2.38
C ASN A 40 -7.12 -16.50 -3.36
N PRO A 41 -8.05 -16.13 -4.24
CA PRO A 41 -7.77 -15.14 -5.29
C PRO A 41 -7.74 -13.71 -4.76
N THR A 42 -8.15 -13.45 -3.52
CA THR A 42 -8.22 -12.10 -2.94
C THR A 42 -7.53 -12.03 -1.59
N ARG A 43 -6.96 -10.86 -1.27
CA ARG A 43 -6.34 -10.62 0.03
C ARG A 43 -6.52 -9.17 0.49
N GLU A 44 -6.95 -9.01 1.73
CA GLU A 44 -6.98 -7.70 2.40
C GLU A 44 -5.57 -7.23 2.74
N ILE A 45 -5.31 -5.94 2.48
CA ILE A 45 -4.05 -5.27 2.79
C ILE A 45 -4.32 -3.86 3.32
N ARG A 46 -3.34 -3.29 4.03
CA ARG A 46 -3.31 -1.86 4.35
C ARG A 46 -2.05 -1.23 3.78
N LEU A 47 -2.21 -0.23 2.92
CA LEU A 47 -1.12 0.48 2.27
C LEU A 47 -1.34 1.99 2.42
N LEU A 48 -0.30 2.71 2.89
CA LEU A 48 -0.34 4.18 3.04
C LEU A 48 -1.58 4.72 3.79
N GLY A 49 -2.04 3.95 4.78
CA GLY A 49 -3.20 4.31 5.62
C GLY A 49 -4.56 3.96 5.03
N GLU A 50 -4.61 3.27 3.89
CA GLU A 50 -5.85 2.87 3.20
C GLU A 50 -5.99 1.34 3.21
N ASP A 51 -7.21 0.86 3.45
CA ASP A 51 -7.56 -0.56 3.35
C ASP A 51 -7.92 -0.87 1.89
N LEU A 52 -7.20 -1.83 1.31
CA LEU A 52 -7.33 -2.23 -0.10
C LEU A 52 -7.45 -3.75 -0.20
N VAL A 53 -7.86 -4.22 -1.37
CA VAL A 53 -7.92 -5.65 -1.71
C VAL A 53 -7.01 -5.91 -2.90
N LEU A 54 -6.02 -6.78 -2.71
CA LEU A 54 -5.31 -7.39 -3.81
C LEU A 54 -6.15 -8.52 -4.39
N TYR A 55 -6.12 -8.69 -5.71
CA TYR A 55 -6.85 -9.76 -6.37
C TYR A 55 -6.07 -10.40 -7.51
N ARG A 56 -6.45 -11.64 -7.82
CA ARG A 56 -6.17 -12.33 -9.07
C ARG A 56 -7.50 -12.63 -9.74
N ASP A 57 -7.70 -12.11 -10.94
CA ASP A 57 -8.92 -12.39 -11.69
C ASP A 57 -8.88 -13.77 -12.38
N ALA A 58 -10.00 -14.17 -13.00
CA ALA A 58 -10.11 -15.45 -13.70
C ALA A 58 -9.19 -15.58 -14.93
N SER A 59 -8.65 -14.47 -15.45
CA SER A 59 -7.64 -14.47 -16.52
C SER A 59 -6.21 -14.67 -15.98
N GLY A 60 -6.04 -14.64 -14.67
CA GLY A 60 -4.75 -14.71 -13.99
C GLY A 60 -4.07 -13.35 -13.78
N THR A 61 -4.73 -12.25 -14.13
CA THR A 61 -4.19 -10.89 -13.96
C THR A 61 -4.26 -10.47 -12.50
N VAL A 62 -3.19 -9.83 -11.99
CA VAL A 62 -3.12 -9.32 -10.61
C VAL A 62 -3.39 -7.82 -10.54
N GLY A 63 -4.04 -7.37 -9.47
CA GLY A 63 -4.34 -5.97 -9.19
C GLY A 63 -4.51 -5.67 -7.72
#